data_AF-A0A520SZ61-F1
#
_entry.id   AF-A0A520SZ61-F1
#
_cell.length_a   1.000
_cell.length_b   1.000
_cell.length_c   1.000
_cell.angle_alpha   90.00
_cell.angle_beta   90.00
_cell.angle_gamma   90.00
#
_symmetry.space_group_name_H-M   'P 1'
#
loop_
_entity.id
_entity.type
_entity.pdbx_description
1 polymer ?
#
loop_
_entity_poly.entity_id
_entity_poly.type
_entity_poly.pdbx_seq_one_letter_code
_entity_poly.pdbx_strand_id
1 'polypeptide(L)'
;MKKKISKLSPGKNLEKVRNNIDKLDFQILKILSKRRKEVLRVIKFKPKSKIVDQKRISDMIKVRVARGKKLKIEGFIISNIWLTMIKSFIKLERKKYK
;
A
#
# COMPACT_ATOMS: atom_id res chain seq x y z
N MET A 1 -2.82 -10.40 36.51
CA MET A 1 -3.95 -10.33 35.54
C MET A 1 -3.99 -11.61 34.72
N LYS A 2 -5.06 -12.40 34.80
CA LYS A 2 -5.18 -13.69 34.08
C LYS A 2 -5.38 -13.41 32.58
N LYS A 3 -4.48 -13.91 31.72
CA LYS A 3 -4.67 -13.90 30.25
C LYS A 3 -5.96 -14.66 29.94
N LYS A 4 -6.95 -14.01 29.32
CA LYS A 4 -8.12 -14.70 28.75
C LYS A 4 -7.63 -15.60 27.61
N ILE A 5 -7.45 -16.88 27.88
CA ILE A 5 -7.12 -17.90 26.88
C ILE A 5 -8.36 -18.08 25.99
N SER A 6 -8.19 -17.95 24.68
CA SER A 6 -9.28 -18.07 23.70
C SER A 6 -9.91 -19.45 23.71
N LYS A 7 -11.24 -19.54 23.83
CA LYS A 7 -12.04 -20.79 23.93
C LYS A 7 -12.15 -21.62 22.61
N LEU A 8 -11.31 -21.37 21.61
CA LEU A 8 -11.37 -22.01 20.29
C LEU A 8 -10.13 -22.90 20.08
N SER A 9 -10.28 -23.96 19.28
CA SER A 9 -9.14 -24.81 18.88
C SER A 9 -8.12 -23.98 18.07
N PRO A 10 -6.82 -24.35 18.09
CA PRO A 10 -5.77 -23.62 17.36
C PRO A 10 -6.11 -23.35 15.88
N GLY A 11 -6.72 -24.32 15.19
CA GLY A 11 -7.18 -24.15 13.80
C GLY A 11 -8.26 -23.08 13.65
N LYS A 12 -9.27 -23.06 14.53
CA LYS A 12 -10.33 -22.04 14.52
C LYS A 12 -9.82 -20.64 14.87
N ASN A 13 -8.81 -20.53 15.74
CA ASN A 13 -8.15 -19.25 16.01
C ASN A 13 -7.36 -18.74 14.80
N LEU A 14 -6.63 -19.62 14.12
CA LEU A 14 -5.89 -19.28 12.90
C LEU A 14 -6.83 -18.80 11.78
N GLU A 15 -7.91 -19.53 11.55
CA GLU A 15 -8.92 -19.17 10.55
C GLU A 15 -9.53 -17.80 10.85
N LYS A 16 -9.86 -17.53 12.12
CA LYS A 16 -10.36 -16.22 12.54
C LYS A 16 -9.35 -15.10 12.23
N VAL A 17 -8.06 -15.32 12.47
CA VAL A 17 -7.01 -14.33 12.15
C VAL A 17 -6.91 -14.12 10.64
N ARG A 18 -6.92 -15.18 9.84
CA ARG A 18 -6.90 -15.09 8.36
C ARG A 18 -8.10 -14.33 7.82
N ASN A 19 -9.30 -14.64 8.30
CA ASN A 19 -10.52 -13.93 7.92
C ASN A 19 -10.47 -12.43 8.27
N ASN A 20 -9.74 -12.05 9.32
CA ASN A 20 -9.54 -10.64 9.65
C ASN A 20 -8.53 -9.98 8.70
N ILE A 21 -7.47 -10.69 8.29
CA ILE A 21 -6.51 -10.22 7.27
C ILE A 21 -7.23 -10.01 5.94
N ASP A 22 -8.02 -10.98 5.48
CA ASP A 22 -8.73 -10.88 4.20
C ASP A 22 -9.68 -9.66 4.17
N LYS A 23 -10.35 -9.37 5.29
CA LYS A 23 -11.19 -8.17 5.42
C LYS A 23 -10.38 -6.88 5.27
N LEU A 24 -9.17 -6.81 5.84
CA LEU A 24 -8.27 -5.68 5.67
C LEU A 24 -7.78 -5.58 4.23
N ASP A 25 -7.45 -6.70 3.60
CA ASP A 25 -6.99 -6.75 2.22
C ASP A 25 -8.08 -6.25 1.24
N PHE A 26 -9.34 -6.61 1.46
CA PHE A 26 -10.44 -6.05 0.67
C PHE A 26 -10.60 -4.53 0.85
N GLN A 27 -10.29 -3.99 2.02
CA GLN A 27 -10.25 -2.53 2.22
C GLN A 27 -9.07 -1.90 1.48
N ILE A 28 -7.90 -2.54 1.49
CA ILE A 28 -6.73 -2.11 0.73
C ILE A 28 -7.04 -2.08 -0.77
N LEU A 29 -7.71 -3.10 -1.32
CA LEU A 29 -8.12 -3.12 -2.74
C LEU A 29 -9.04 -1.94 -3.10
N LYS A 30 -9.99 -1.59 -2.23
CA LYS A 30 -10.85 -0.41 -2.43
C LYS A 30 -10.03 0.89 -2.45
N ILE A 31 -9.05 1.03 -1.56
CA ILE A 31 -8.15 2.19 -1.52
C ILE A 31 -7.26 2.23 -2.77
N LEU A 32 -6.71 1.10 -3.19
CA LEU A 32 -5.90 0.98 -4.40
C LEU A 32 -6.69 1.38 -5.66
N SER A 33 -7.97 0.99 -5.75
CA SER A 33 -8.86 1.42 -6.83
C SER A 33 -9.02 2.94 -6.89
N LYS A 34 -9.20 3.60 -5.73
CA LYS A 34 -9.24 5.07 -5.64
C LYS A 34 -7.90 5.69 -6.06
N ARG A 35 -6.78 5.17 -5.53
CA ARG A 35 -5.43 5.62 -5.90
C ARG A 35 -5.16 5.50 -7.40
N ARG A 36 -5.62 4.41 -8.04
CA ARG A 36 -5.52 4.21 -9.49
C ARG A 36 -6.20 5.34 -10.26
N LYS A 37 -7.39 5.79 -9.83
CA LYS A 37 -8.11 6.90 -10.49
C LYS A 37 -7.28 8.18 -10.46
N GLU A 38 -6.64 8.50 -9.34
CA GLU A 38 -5.76 9.67 -9.23
C GLU A 38 -4.51 9.54 -10.12
N VAL A 39 -3.88 8.36 -10.16
CA VAL A 39 -2.74 8.12 -11.07
C VAL A 39 -3.14 8.36 -12.53
N LEU A 40 -4.31 7.89 -12.95
CA LEU A 40 -4.79 8.14 -14.32
C LEU A 40 -5.09 9.62 -14.60
N ARG A 41 -5.41 10.42 -13.58
CA ARG A 41 -5.53 11.88 -13.74
C ARG A 41 -4.17 12.53 -13.92
N VAL A 42 -3.12 12.06 -13.22
CA VAL A 42 -1.74 12.58 -13.37
C VAL A 42 -1.26 12.50 -14.82
N ILE A 43 -1.68 11.45 -15.56
CA ILE A 43 -1.37 11.29 -16.99
C ILE A 43 -1.80 12.49 -17.83
N LYS A 44 -2.89 13.17 -17.46
CA LYS A 44 -3.40 14.34 -18.20
C LYS A 44 -2.51 15.58 -18.06
N PHE A 45 -1.65 15.62 -17.04
CA PHE A 45 -0.89 16.81 -16.66
C PHE A 45 0.63 16.65 -16.87
N LYS A 46 1.11 15.47 -17.27
CA LYS A 46 2.55 15.22 -17.45
C LYS A 46 2.86 14.71 -18.85
N PRO A 47 3.97 15.15 -19.48
CA PRO A 47 4.47 14.49 -20.67
C PRO A 47 5.08 13.12 -20.30
N LYS A 48 5.06 12.17 -21.25
CA LYS A 48 5.56 10.80 -21.06
C LYS A 48 7.00 10.73 -20.54
N SER A 49 7.85 11.69 -20.91
CA SER A 49 9.24 11.80 -20.47
C SER A 49 9.40 12.14 -18.98
N LYS A 50 8.38 12.71 -18.33
CA LYS A 50 8.41 13.16 -16.92
C LYS A 50 7.54 12.31 -15.98
N ILE A 51 7.17 11.09 -16.39
CA ILE A 51 6.39 10.15 -15.56
C ILE A 51 7.17 9.79 -14.29
N VAL A 52 8.48 9.55 -14.41
CA VAL A 52 9.33 9.19 -13.28
C VAL A 52 9.95 10.45 -12.69
N ASP A 53 9.53 10.79 -11.47
CA ASP A 53 10.07 11.91 -10.70
C ASP A 53 10.74 11.36 -9.43
N GLN A 54 12.06 11.14 -9.51
CA GLN A 54 12.81 10.48 -8.45
C GLN A 54 12.85 11.30 -7.15
N LYS A 55 12.93 12.63 -7.27
CA LYS A 55 12.89 13.52 -6.10
C LYS A 55 11.55 13.37 -5.38
N ARG A 56 10.44 13.43 -6.12
CA ARG A 56 9.09 13.25 -5.56
C ARG A 56 8.89 11.89 -4.92
N ILE A 57 9.43 10.82 -5.51
CA ILE A 57 9.38 9.45 -4.97
C ILE A 57 10.14 9.39 -3.64
N SER A 58 11.38 9.88 -3.60
CA SER A 58 12.20 9.91 -2.39
C SER A 58 11.52 10.67 -1.26
N ASP A 59 11.04 11.90 -1.54
CA ASP A 59 10.32 12.72 -0.58
C ASP A 59 9.03 12.04 -0.08
N MET A 60 8.32 11.33 -0.97
CA MET A 60 7.14 10.56 -0.59
C MET A 60 7.48 9.46 0.42
N ILE A 61 8.49 8.63 0.10
CA ILE A 61 8.87 7.49 0.93
C ILE A 61 9.30 7.97 2.31
N LYS A 62 10.14 9.02 2.38
CA LYS A 62 10.55 9.63 3.66
C LYS A 62 9.35 9.99 4.54
N VAL A 63 8.37 10.70 3.98
CA VAL A 63 7.16 11.10 4.72
C VAL A 63 6.32 9.89 5.15
N ARG A 64 6.19 8.85 4.31
CA ARG A 64 5.38 7.66 4.64
C ARG A 64 6.06 6.81 5.71
N VAL A 65 7.37 6.63 5.63
CA VAL A 65 8.15 5.94 6.66
C VAL A 65 8.02 6.66 7.99
N ALA A 66 8.17 7.99 8.02
CA ALA A 66 8.01 8.77 9.25
C ALA A 66 6.61 8.62 9.86
N ARG A 67 5.56 8.67 9.03
CA ARG A 67 4.17 8.48 9.50
C ARG A 67 3.88 7.04 9.95
N GLY A 68 4.35 6.03 9.22
CA GLY A 68 4.09 4.64 9.58
C GLY A 68 4.89 4.18 10.80
N LYS A 69 6.07 4.74 11.07
CA LYS A 69 6.77 4.55 12.36
C LYS A 69 5.91 4.97 13.55
N LYS A 70 5.14 6.08 13.45
CA LYS A 70 4.18 6.50 14.49
C LYS A 70 3.04 5.50 14.68
N LEU A 71 2.76 4.66 13.69
CA LEU A 71 1.77 3.59 13.72
C LEU A 71 2.39 2.23 14.10
N LYS A 72 3.66 2.19 14.54
CA LYS A 72 4.42 0.97 14.86
C LYS A 72 4.57 -0.01 13.69
N ILE A 73 4.70 0.53 12.47
CA ILE A 73 5.04 -0.25 11.27
C ILE A 73 6.53 -0.04 10.95
N GLU A 74 7.24 -1.13 10.70
CA GLU A 74 8.66 -1.12 10.38
C GLU A 74 8.92 -0.37 9.06
N GLY A 75 9.99 0.44 9.07
CA GLY A 75 10.32 1.29 7.92
C GLY A 75 10.52 0.51 6.62
N PHE A 76 11.09 -0.70 6.69
CA PHE A 76 11.33 -1.53 5.50
C PHE A 76 10.01 -2.01 4.86
N ILE A 77 8.98 -2.33 5.66
CA ILE A 77 7.66 -2.75 5.16
C ILE A 77 7.04 -1.61 4.34
N ILE A 78 7.06 -0.40 4.89
CA ILE A 78 6.51 0.79 4.22
C ILE A 78 7.27 1.09 2.93
N SER A 79 8.60 1.10 2.98
CA SER A 79 9.42 1.36 1.80
C SER A 79 9.14 0.34 0.69
N ASN A 80 9.14 -0.95 1.01
CA ASN A 80 8.96 -2.02 0.03
C ASN A 80 7.57 -1.98 -0.62
N ILE A 81 6.50 -1.82 0.18
CA ILE A 81 5.13 -1.74 -0.34
C ILE A 81 4.94 -0.53 -1.23
N TRP A 82 5.39 0.66 -0.79
CA TRP A 82 5.18 1.88 -1.58
C TRP A 82 6.04 1.90 -2.84
N LEU A 83 7.29 1.46 -2.81
CA LEU A 83 8.13 1.38 -4.00
C LEU A 83 7.56 0.41 -5.03
N THR A 84 7.10 -0.77 -4.59
CA THR A 84 6.45 -1.76 -5.46
C THR A 84 5.16 -1.19 -6.06
N MET A 85 4.34 -0.53 -5.24
CA MET A 85 3.12 0.14 -5.71
C MET A 85 3.42 1.23 -6.75
N ILE A 86 4.39 2.10 -6.50
CA ILE A 86 4.81 3.15 -7.45
C ILE A 86 5.27 2.53 -8.77
N LYS A 87 6.14 1.52 -8.73
CA LYS A 87 6.63 0.80 -9.92
C LYS A 87 5.48 0.24 -10.75
N SER A 88 4.50 -0.38 -10.10
CA SER A 88 3.30 -0.92 -10.76
C SER A 88 2.44 0.17 -11.41
N PHE A 89 2.29 1.32 -10.76
CA PHE A 89 1.52 2.44 -11.31
C PHE A 89 2.25 3.17 -12.44
N ILE A 90 3.57 3.34 -12.37
CA ILE A 90 4.38 3.83 -13.50
C ILE A 90 4.22 2.90 -14.71
N LYS A 91 4.21 1.58 -14.49
CA LYS A 91 3.93 0.60 -15.57
C LYS A 91 2.53 0.80 -16.16
N LEU A 92 1.52 1.05 -15.34
CA LEU A 92 0.16 1.37 -15.81
C LEU A 92 0.13 2.65 -16.64
N GLU A 93 0.77 3.72 -16.15
CA GLU A 93 0.84 5.01 -16.83
C GLU A 93 1.48 4.85 -18.21
N ARG A 94 2.64 4.19 -18.30
CA ARG A 94 3.33 3.92 -19.57
C ARG A 94 2.45 3.17 -20.59
N LYS A 95 1.59 2.25 -20.14
CA LYS A 95 0.63 1.54 -21.02
C LYS A 95 -0.52 2.43 -21.51
N LYS A 96 -0.78 3.56 -20.85
CA LYS A 96 -1.89 4.47 -21.14
C LYS A 96 -1.45 5.68 -21.97
N TYR A 97 -0.18 6.08 -21.93
CA TYR A 97 0.42 6.96 -22.93
C TYR A 97 0.62 6.18 -24.24
N LYS A 98 -0.45 6.07 -25.04
CA LYS A 98 -0.34 5.83 -26.48
C LYS A 98 0.36 7.03 -27.11
#